data_AF-A0A814BYH2-F1
#
_entry.id   AF-A0A814BYH2-F1
#
_cell.length_a   1.000
_cell.length_b   1.000
_cell.length_c   1.000
_cell.angle_alpha   90.00
_cell.angle_beta   90.00
_cell.angle_gamma   90.00
#
_symmetry.space_group_name_H-M   'P 1'
#
loop_
_entity.id
_entity.type
_entity.pdbx_description
1 polymer ?
#
loop_
_entity_poly.entity_id
_entity_poly.type
_entity_poly.pdbx_seq_one_letter_code
_entity_poly.pdbx_strand_id
1 'polypeptide(L)'
;MASTTLYHLDQRVSIAGKGVGTIAFIGKTEFAYGEWIGVILDEPKGKNNGTVQKKGNDGTLVRYFTCNDNHGLYVRPGQIESVIIDFQSNLTRSSSNHSIKSEGSTGSIPPPSTSTITKTSAVPTKQRGLRAPAPGTTTKLPGLTRTAQSSTDIPTAVATERISPPKEEIKPPPPPTPIESTNIPRKSNNPILESSDSQQVIISLKNKINDQEEQIQTLIKKRRDDLEKLKEFERTKLQLDQLQTYKRETQERIKELNNKFQQQEHELKETRDKFTAYRDEMADTEVRIESLTLDLEMAEEKLETLTLENTTLKEKFEEVQLELDVIKGEIQLNGPNQVANGIQQKIDDERTIKMEQALIKLRDLSLTKQAENDTLKKQCETLEHKVKILTKENENAKAEITTMQATIADLTEQVLQ
;
A
#
# COMPACT_ATOMS: atom_id res chain seq x y z
N MET A 1 -21.65 -9.74 17.25
CA MET A 1 -20.45 -10.09 16.46
C MET A 1 -19.23 -9.73 17.30
N ALA A 2 -18.18 -10.56 17.32
CA ALA A 2 -16.95 -10.20 18.05
C ALA A 2 -16.23 -9.08 17.28
N SER A 3 -15.81 -8.02 17.97
CA SER A 3 -15.22 -6.83 17.33
C SER A 3 -13.72 -7.00 17.10
N THR A 4 -13.23 -6.50 15.97
CA THR A 4 -11.82 -6.49 15.56
C THR A 4 -10.92 -5.69 16.52
N THR A 5 -11.51 -4.81 17.34
CA THR A 5 -10.84 -3.90 18.29
C THR A 5 -9.90 -4.56 19.31
N LEU A 6 -9.91 -5.89 19.43
CA LEU A 6 -9.00 -6.66 20.29
C LEU A 6 -7.60 -6.88 19.68
N TYR A 7 -7.47 -6.78 18.35
CA TYR A 7 -6.27 -7.19 17.62
C TYR A 7 -5.62 -6.03 16.84
N HIS A 8 -4.29 -5.97 16.86
CA HIS A 8 -3.48 -5.00 16.11
C HIS A 8 -2.31 -5.68 15.37
N LEU A 9 -1.70 -4.95 14.42
CA LEU A 9 -0.48 -5.41 13.74
C LEU A 9 0.70 -5.48 14.73
N ASP A 10 1.68 -6.33 14.41
CA ASP A 10 2.88 -6.63 15.20
C ASP A 10 2.62 -7.22 16.60
N GLN A 11 1.36 -7.49 16.95
CA GLN A 11 0.93 -8.13 18.19
C GLN A 11 1.28 -9.64 18.21
N ARG A 12 1.76 -10.13 19.35
CA ARG A 12 2.08 -11.55 19.60
C ARG A 12 0.81 -12.33 19.97
N VAL A 13 0.61 -13.51 19.39
CA VAL A 13 -0.58 -14.35 19.60
C VAL A 13 -0.26 -15.86 19.64
N SER A 14 -1.02 -16.62 20.45
CA SER A 14 -1.05 -18.08 20.38
C SER A 14 -2.14 -18.56 19.43
N ILE A 15 -1.82 -19.54 18.58
CA ILE A 15 -2.76 -20.25 17.72
C ILE A 15 -2.81 -21.72 18.16
N ALA A 16 -3.99 -22.18 18.58
CA ALA A 16 -4.22 -23.53 19.11
C ALA A 16 -3.67 -24.63 18.16
N GLY A 17 -2.78 -25.47 18.69
CA GLY A 17 -2.13 -26.56 17.93
C GLY A 17 -1.15 -26.11 16.84
N LYS A 18 -0.85 -24.81 16.73
CA LYS A 18 0.12 -24.25 15.76
C LYS A 18 1.27 -23.49 16.40
N GLY A 19 1.09 -23.00 17.63
CA GLY A 19 2.12 -22.28 18.38
C GLY A 19 1.99 -20.77 18.25
N VAL A 20 3.08 -20.07 18.57
CA VAL A 20 3.12 -18.61 18.63
C VAL A 20 3.44 -17.99 17.28
N GLY A 21 2.90 -16.80 17.04
CA GLY A 21 3.30 -15.94 15.95
C GLY A 21 2.97 -14.47 16.18
N THR A 22 3.26 -13.65 15.18
CA THR A 22 3.04 -12.20 15.16
C THR A 22 1.99 -11.86 14.09
N ILE A 23 1.03 -11.00 14.42
CA ILE A 23 0.02 -10.53 13.46
C ILE A 23 0.65 -9.61 12.41
N ALA A 24 0.57 -9.99 11.14
CA ALA A 24 1.09 -9.22 10.00
C ALA A 24 0.01 -8.71 9.03
N PHE A 25 -1.25 -9.11 9.23
CA PHE A 25 -2.40 -8.63 8.45
C PHE A 25 -3.70 -8.76 9.25
N ILE A 26 -4.60 -7.78 9.12
CA ILE A 26 -5.99 -7.85 9.60
C ILE A 26 -6.88 -7.25 8.50
N GLY A 27 -7.90 -7.98 8.04
CA GLY A 27 -8.87 -7.43 7.10
C GLY A 27 -9.62 -8.45 6.24
N LYS A 28 -10.34 -7.94 5.22
CA LYS A 28 -11.05 -8.75 4.22
C LYS A 28 -10.04 -9.33 3.21
N THR A 29 -10.30 -10.52 2.67
CA THR A 29 -9.42 -11.17 1.69
C THR A 29 -10.17 -11.64 0.45
N GLU A 30 -9.44 -11.85 -0.64
CA GLU A 30 -10.00 -12.28 -1.93
C GLU A 30 -10.11 -13.80 -2.06
N PHE A 31 -9.57 -14.57 -1.11
CA PHE A 31 -9.70 -16.03 -1.08
C PHE A 31 -10.97 -16.51 -0.36
N ALA A 32 -11.49 -15.75 0.62
CA ALA A 32 -12.73 -16.07 1.31
C ALA A 32 -13.35 -14.86 2.03
N TYR A 33 -14.68 -14.75 1.98
CA TYR A 33 -15.46 -13.65 2.58
C TYR A 33 -15.24 -13.49 4.10
N GLY A 34 -15.57 -12.30 4.60
CA GLY A 34 -15.40 -11.92 6.01
C GLY A 34 -13.96 -11.53 6.34
N GLU A 35 -13.71 -11.24 7.61
CA GLU A 35 -12.41 -10.81 8.11
C GLU A 35 -11.48 -12.00 8.42
N TRP A 36 -10.20 -11.81 8.13
CA TRP A 36 -9.11 -12.74 8.42
C TRP A 36 -7.98 -12.01 9.12
N ILE A 37 -7.28 -12.73 9.99
CA ILE A 37 -6.02 -12.32 10.58
C ILE A 37 -4.92 -13.18 9.95
N GLY A 38 -3.91 -12.53 9.39
CA GLY A 38 -2.71 -13.15 8.86
C GLY A 38 -1.62 -13.12 9.91
N VAL A 39 -1.12 -14.29 10.28
CA VAL A 39 -0.11 -14.48 11.33
C VAL A 39 1.15 -15.07 10.70
N ILE A 40 2.30 -14.49 11.03
CA ILE A 40 3.62 -15.07 10.79
C ILE A 40 3.96 -15.89 12.03
N LEU A 41 3.95 -17.21 11.93
CA LEU A 41 4.35 -18.11 13.02
C LEU A 41 5.87 -18.08 13.22
N ASP A 42 6.32 -18.25 14.46
CA ASP A 42 7.75 -18.32 14.78
C ASP A 42 8.40 -19.58 14.17
N GLU A 43 7.63 -20.67 14.08
CA GLU A 43 8.03 -21.96 13.49
C GLU A 43 7.35 -22.20 12.13
N PRO A 44 7.94 -23.02 11.22
CA PRO A 44 7.38 -23.35 9.90
C PRO A 44 6.18 -24.32 9.97
N LYS A 45 5.17 -24.00 10.77
CA LYS A 45 3.93 -24.79 11.00
C LYS A 45 2.70 -24.23 10.27
N GLY A 46 2.87 -23.15 9.50
CA GLY A 46 1.85 -22.46 8.72
C GLY A 46 1.44 -23.21 7.45
N LYS A 47 1.05 -22.45 6.42
CA LYS A 47 0.52 -22.97 5.14
C LYS A 47 0.98 -22.21 3.89
N ASN A 48 1.63 -21.05 4.06
CA ASN A 48 2.03 -20.16 2.96
C ASN A 48 3.18 -19.23 3.40
N ASN A 49 3.53 -18.25 2.57
CA ASN A 49 4.55 -17.22 2.80
C ASN A 49 3.97 -15.78 2.84
N GLY A 50 2.69 -15.66 3.19
CA GLY A 50 1.88 -14.45 3.06
C GLY A 50 1.19 -14.29 1.69
N THR A 51 1.49 -15.16 0.72
CA THR A 51 0.82 -15.24 -0.59
C THR A 51 -0.17 -16.40 -0.66
N VAL A 52 -1.36 -16.17 -1.19
CA VAL A 52 -2.44 -17.18 -1.35
C VAL A 52 -3.22 -16.99 -2.65
N GLN A 53 -3.84 -18.04 -3.16
CA GLN A 53 -4.63 -17.97 -4.40
C GLN A 53 -5.97 -17.23 -4.17
N LYS A 54 -6.33 -16.36 -5.11
CA LYS A 54 -7.63 -15.68 -5.21
C LYS A 54 -8.76 -16.71 -5.35
N LYS A 55 -9.97 -16.37 -4.88
CA LYS A 55 -11.16 -17.20 -5.04
C LYS A 55 -11.66 -17.18 -6.49
N GLY A 56 -11.06 -18.02 -7.33
CA GLY A 56 -11.40 -18.18 -8.74
C GLY A 56 -10.56 -19.26 -9.42
N ASN A 57 -10.96 -19.61 -10.65
CA ASN A 57 -10.29 -20.63 -11.46
C ASN A 57 -9.16 -20.05 -12.34
N ASP A 58 -8.77 -18.80 -12.13
CA ASP A 58 -7.77 -18.07 -12.93
C ASP A 58 -6.32 -18.34 -12.51
N GLY A 59 -6.10 -18.89 -11.30
CA GLY A 59 -4.78 -19.14 -10.73
C GLY A 59 -4.09 -17.90 -10.15
N THR A 60 -4.77 -16.75 -10.05
CA THR A 60 -4.16 -15.51 -9.57
C THR A 60 -3.73 -15.64 -8.11
N LEU A 61 -2.49 -15.26 -7.82
CA LEU A 61 -1.94 -15.21 -6.46
C LEU A 61 -1.97 -13.78 -5.92
N VAL A 62 -2.45 -13.61 -4.68
CA VAL A 62 -2.52 -12.33 -3.96
C VAL A 62 -1.65 -12.43 -2.70
N ARG A 63 -0.85 -11.40 -2.44
CA ARG A 63 0.05 -11.29 -1.29
C ARG A 63 -0.48 -10.24 -0.33
N TYR A 64 -0.71 -10.61 0.93
CA TYR A 64 -1.15 -9.69 1.99
C TYR A 64 -0.04 -9.35 2.98
N PHE A 65 0.95 -10.22 3.15
CA PHE A 65 2.17 -9.99 3.92
C PHE A 65 3.33 -10.80 3.32
N THR A 66 4.53 -10.72 3.92
CA THR A 66 5.71 -11.49 3.49
C THR A 66 6.35 -12.17 4.69
N CYS A 67 6.65 -13.46 4.55
CA CYS A 67 7.44 -14.24 5.50
C CYS A 67 8.13 -15.41 4.78
N ASN A 68 8.86 -16.24 5.54
CA ASN A 68 9.45 -17.47 5.02
C ASN A 68 8.37 -18.51 4.63
N ASP A 69 8.72 -19.42 3.73
CA ASP A 69 7.81 -20.50 3.31
C ASP A 69 7.38 -21.37 4.51
N ASN A 70 6.07 -21.61 4.60
CA ASN A 70 5.39 -22.31 5.70
C ASN A 70 5.35 -21.57 7.04
N HIS A 71 5.71 -20.28 7.13
CA HIS A 71 5.46 -19.49 8.36
C HIS A 71 4.10 -18.78 8.35
N GLY A 72 3.57 -18.41 7.18
CA GLY A 72 2.32 -17.68 7.04
C GLY A 72 1.09 -18.56 7.27
N LEU A 73 0.15 -18.07 8.10
CA LEU A 73 -1.13 -18.71 8.38
C LEU A 73 -2.25 -17.66 8.38
N TYR A 74 -3.40 -17.97 7.77
CA TYR A 74 -4.62 -17.17 7.88
C TYR A 74 -5.62 -17.86 8.81
N VAL A 75 -6.16 -17.09 9.76
CA VAL A 75 -7.12 -17.55 10.78
C VAL A 75 -8.29 -16.57 10.91
N ARG A 76 -9.40 -17.03 11.50
CA ARG A 76 -10.46 -16.14 11.97
C ARG A 76 -10.14 -15.60 13.38
N PRO A 77 -10.71 -14.45 13.79
CA PRO A 77 -10.54 -13.92 15.15
C PRO A 77 -10.83 -14.92 16.28
N GLY A 78 -11.84 -15.79 16.10
CA GLY A 78 -12.20 -16.87 17.05
C GLY A 78 -11.35 -18.15 16.94
N GLN A 79 -10.22 -18.12 16.24
CA GLN A 79 -9.23 -19.21 16.20
C GLN A 79 -7.88 -18.79 16.82
N ILE A 80 -7.77 -17.55 17.28
CA ILE A 80 -6.69 -17.09 18.15
C ILE A 80 -7.05 -17.54 19.57
N GLU A 81 -6.09 -18.15 20.25
CA GLU A 81 -6.25 -18.72 21.58
C GLU A 81 -5.99 -17.69 22.68
N SER A 82 -4.96 -16.87 22.50
CA SER A 82 -4.64 -15.76 23.39
C SER A 82 -3.80 -14.69 22.68
N VAL A 83 -3.93 -13.45 23.15
CA VAL A 83 -2.91 -12.41 22.95
C VAL A 83 -1.79 -12.67 23.96
N ILE A 84 -0.55 -12.65 23.51
CA ILE A 84 0.62 -12.68 24.37
C ILE A 84 1.03 -11.24 24.64
N ILE A 85 0.77 -10.76 25.85
CA ILE A 85 1.20 -9.44 26.30
C ILE A 85 2.52 -9.62 27.03
N ASP A 86 3.62 -9.16 26.42
CA ASP A 86 4.97 -9.25 26.98
C ASP A 86 5.15 -8.24 28.13
N PHE A 87 4.54 -8.56 29.29
CA PHE A 87 4.50 -7.75 30.50
C PHE A 87 5.84 -7.76 31.26
N GLN A 88 6.94 -7.33 30.62
CA GLN A 88 8.20 -7.17 31.33
C GLN A 88 9.22 -6.17 30.75
N SER A 89 8.91 -4.88 30.93
CA SER A 89 9.96 -3.84 31.05
C SER A 89 9.55 -2.66 31.94
N ASN A 90 8.97 -2.91 33.13
CA ASN A 90 8.93 -1.91 34.23
C ASN A 90 8.59 -2.43 35.66
N LEU A 91 8.79 -3.73 35.98
CA LEU A 91 8.59 -4.25 37.35
C LEU A 91 9.70 -5.19 37.85
N THR A 92 10.91 -4.65 38.02
CA THR A 92 11.73 -4.81 39.24
C THR A 92 12.51 -3.49 39.43
N ARG A 93 12.97 -3.03 40.60
CA ARG A 93 13.30 -3.75 41.84
C ARG A 93 13.29 -2.77 43.04
N SER A 94 12.24 -2.77 43.86
CA SER A 94 12.30 -2.13 45.20
C SER A 94 12.52 -3.19 46.28
N SER A 95 13.78 -3.57 46.46
CA SER A 95 14.26 -4.24 47.66
C SER A 95 15.77 -3.99 47.82
N SER A 96 16.09 -3.30 48.91
CA SER A 96 17.43 -3.00 49.45
C SER A 96 18.45 -2.27 48.55
N ASN A 97 18.57 -0.97 48.85
CA ASN A 97 19.80 -0.24 49.16
C ASN A 97 20.61 0.48 48.05
N HIS A 98 20.98 1.72 48.39
CA HIS A 98 21.98 2.56 47.73
C HIS A 98 23.32 1.86 47.49
N SER A 99 23.93 2.14 46.33
CA SER A 99 25.26 2.74 46.26
C SER A 99 25.42 3.52 44.94
N ILE A 100 26.43 4.41 44.87
CA ILE A 100 26.56 5.47 43.86
C ILE A 100 27.70 5.14 42.88
N LYS A 101 27.70 5.80 41.69
CA LYS A 101 28.77 5.99 40.68
C LYS A 101 28.65 5.14 39.39
N SER A 102 29.18 5.55 38.23
CA SER A 102 29.36 6.89 37.60
C SER A 102 29.99 6.69 36.21
N GLU A 103 29.63 7.50 35.20
CA GLU A 103 30.31 7.62 33.88
C GLU A 103 30.31 6.33 33.01
N GLY A 104 30.51 6.37 31.67
CA GLY A 104 30.54 7.49 30.72
C GLY A 104 30.98 7.06 29.30
N SER A 105 30.81 7.96 28.32
CA SER A 105 31.56 8.06 27.04
C SER A 105 31.26 7.16 25.81
N THR A 106 30.67 7.79 24.77
CA THR A 106 31.10 7.87 23.34
C THR A 106 31.21 6.65 22.38
N GLY A 107 30.61 6.81 21.19
CA GLY A 107 31.11 6.33 19.87
C GLY A 107 30.51 5.03 19.32
N SER A 108 30.37 4.79 18.01
CA SER A 108 30.59 5.63 16.80
C SER A 108 29.82 5.06 15.58
N ILE A 109 29.59 5.89 14.55
CA ILE A 109 29.16 5.54 13.17
C ILE A 109 30.43 5.38 12.26
N PRO A 110 30.46 4.90 10.98
CA PRO A 110 29.39 4.77 9.95
C PRO A 110 29.41 3.41 9.13
N PRO A 111 29.37 3.27 7.77
CA PRO A 111 28.53 2.26 7.06
C PRO A 111 29.35 1.46 5.98
N PRO A 112 28.96 1.26 4.68
CA PRO A 112 27.68 0.99 3.97
C PRO A 112 27.75 -0.28 3.06
N SER A 113 26.72 -0.58 2.23
CA SER A 113 26.84 -0.70 0.73
C SER A 113 25.75 -1.49 -0.01
N THR A 114 25.51 -1.05 -1.26
CA THR A 114 24.53 -1.47 -2.27
C THR A 114 25.00 -2.65 -3.16
N SER A 115 24.09 -3.23 -3.96
CA SER A 115 24.25 -3.55 -5.41
C SER A 115 24.11 -5.01 -5.94
N THR A 116 22.97 -5.29 -6.59
CA THR A 116 22.75 -5.84 -7.96
C THR A 116 23.63 -6.90 -8.68
N ILE A 117 22.94 -7.73 -9.50
CA ILE A 117 23.21 -8.16 -10.92
C ILE A 117 23.73 -9.60 -11.27
N THR A 118 22.96 -10.32 -12.11
CA THR A 118 23.30 -11.48 -13.02
C THR A 118 23.79 -12.83 -12.44
N LYS A 119 23.82 -13.99 -13.14
CA LYS A 119 23.01 -14.69 -14.20
C LYS A 119 23.56 -16.15 -14.34
N THR A 120 22.74 -17.10 -14.86
CA THR A 120 23.16 -18.39 -15.52
C THR A 120 23.93 -19.43 -14.66
N SER A 121 24.00 -20.75 -14.94
CA SER A 121 23.30 -21.66 -15.88
C SER A 121 23.59 -23.16 -15.60
N ALA A 122 22.71 -24.05 -16.09
CA ALA A 122 22.97 -25.45 -16.50
C ALA A 122 23.11 -26.59 -15.45
N VAL A 123 23.02 -27.82 -16.00
CA VAL A 123 22.71 -29.16 -15.43
C VAL A 123 23.59 -30.16 -16.23
N PRO A 124 24.16 -31.30 -15.72
CA PRO A 124 23.40 -32.58 -15.72
C PRO A 124 23.83 -33.83 -14.87
N THR A 125 22.82 -34.67 -14.59
CA THR A 125 22.82 -36.18 -14.53
C THR A 125 23.70 -36.99 -13.55
N LYS A 126 23.06 -37.90 -12.78
CA LYS A 126 22.86 -39.35 -13.13
C LYS A 126 22.11 -40.16 -12.05
N GLN A 127 21.12 -40.98 -12.46
CA GLN A 127 20.65 -42.29 -11.89
C GLN A 127 20.19 -42.30 -10.39
N ARG A 128 19.30 -43.15 -9.84
CA ARG A 128 18.58 -44.42 -10.15
C ARG A 128 17.38 -44.50 -9.14
N GLY A 129 16.26 -45.24 -9.23
CA GLY A 129 15.66 -46.15 -10.23
C GLY A 129 14.90 -47.32 -9.53
N LEU A 130 13.71 -47.73 -10.02
CA LEU A 130 12.76 -48.78 -9.49
C LEU A 130 11.89 -48.32 -8.28
N ARG A 131 10.67 -48.84 -7.98
CA ARG A 131 9.61 -49.63 -8.70
C ARG A 131 8.29 -49.57 -7.87
N ALA A 132 7.11 -49.68 -8.50
CA ALA A 132 5.78 -49.64 -7.84
C ALA A 132 5.36 -50.96 -7.13
N PRO A 133 4.25 -50.96 -6.35
CA PRO A 133 3.01 -51.57 -6.88
C PRO A 133 1.67 -50.92 -6.44
N ALA A 134 0.56 -51.38 -7.05
CA ALA A 134 -0.85 -51.26 -6.62
C ALA A 134 -1.46 -52.71 -6.56
N PRO A 135 -2.72 -53.00 -6.11
CA PRO A 135 -3.97 -52.62 -6.84
C PRO A 135 -5.29 -52.53 -6.01
N GLY A 136 -6.43 -52.28 -6.70
CA GLY A 136 -7.82 -52.58 -6.24
C GLY A 136 -8.66 -51.37 -5.78
N THR A 137 -9.99 -51.30 -5.96
CA THR A 137 -10.99 -52.21 -6.60
C THR A 137 -12.21 -51.39 -7.16
N THR A 138 -13.13 -52.03 -7.89
CA THR A 138 -14.11 -51.45 -8.84
C THR A 138 -15.57 -51.26 -8.35
N THR A 139 -16.31 -50.32 -8.97
CA THR A 139 -17.80 -50.39 -9.18
C THR A 139 -18.18 -49.89 -10.61
N LYS A 140 -19.46 -49.95 -11.03
CA LYS A 140 -19.90 -50.12 -12.45
C LYS A 140 -20.59 -48.92 -13.15
N LEU A 141 -20.59 -49.03 -14.50
CA LEU A 141 -21.42 -48.41 -15.57
C LEU A 141 -22.96 -48.61 -15.38
N PRO A 142 -23.89 -48.05 -16.21
CA PRO A 142 -23.78 -47.38 -17.54
C PRO A 142 -24.43 -45.96 -17.59
N GLY A 143 -24.59 -45.22 -18.70
CA GLY A 143 -24.22 -45.39 -20.12
C GLY A 143 -25.40 -45.17 -21.09
N LEU A 144 -25.32 -44.19 -22.02
CA LEU A 144 -26.35 -43.87 -23.04
C LEU A 144 -25.71 -43.43 -24.38
N THR A 145 -26.49 -43.47 -25.49
CA THR A 145 -25.95 -43.47 -26.86
C THR A 145 -26.75 -42.66 -27.90
N ARG A 146 -26.04 -42.09 -28.89
CA ARG A 146 -26.42 -41.86 -30.31
C ARG A 146 -27.69 -41.04 -30.65
N THR A 147 -27.49 -40.00 -31.47
CA THR A 147 -28.21 -39.75 -32.75
C THR A 147 -27.32 -38.90 -33.70
N ALA A 148 -27.71 -38.74 -34.97
CA ALA A 148 -26.92 -38.08 -36.04
C ALA A 148 -27.84 -37.57 -37.19
N GLN A 149 -27.25 -37.09 -38.31
CA GLN A 149 -27.88 -36.62 -39.59
C GLN A 149 -28.41 -35.15 -39.54
N SER A 150 -28.48 -34.35 -40.63
CA SER A 150 -28.18 -34.53 -42.08
C SER A 150 -27.71 -33.22 -42.80
N SER A 151 -26.84 -33.38 -43.81
CA SER A 151 -26.80 -32.81 -45.19
C SER A 151 -28.03 -32.02 -45.74
N THR A 152 -27.96 -31.14 -46.77
CA THR A 152 -26.92 -30.73 -47.79
C THR A 152 -27.12 -29.26 -48.27
N ASP A 153 -26.14 -28.64 -48.98
CA ASP A 153 -26.27 -28.12 -50.38
C ASP A 153 -25.05 -27.28 -50.88
N ILE A 154 -24.91 -27.11 -52.21
CA ILE A 154 -23.71 -26.72 -53.01
C ILE A 154 -24.21 -25.93 -54.25
N PRO A 155 -23.59 -24.81 -54.78
CA PRO A 155 -22.34 -24.90 -55.56
C PRO A 155 -21.40 -23.66 -55.82
N THR A 156 -20.17 -23.99 -56.25
CA THR A 156 -19.26 -23.26 -57.21
C THR A 156 -18.34 -22.09 -56.76
N ALA A 157 -17.04 -22.43 -56.63
CA ALA A 157 -15.81 -21.67 -56.99
C ALA A 157 -15.49 -20.31 -56.30
N VAL A 158 -14.25 -19.79 -56.22
CA VAL A 158 -12.95 -20.08 -56.89
C VAL A 158 -11.79 -20.17 -55.86
N ALA A 159 -10.66 -20.79 -56.25
CA ALA A 159 -9.32 -20.88 -55.64
C ALA A 159 -8.90 -19.76 -54.64
N THR A 160 -8.05 -20.01 -53.63
CA THR A 160 -6.70 -20.59 -53.78
C THR A 160 -6.17 -21.24 -52.50
N GLU A 161 -5.54 -22.42 -52.61
CA GLU A 161 -5.02 -23.19 -51.47
C GLU A 161 -3.47 -23.20 -51.41
N ARG A 162 -2.90 -23.29 -50.20
CA ARG A 162 -1.46 -23.18 -49.96
C ARG A 162 -0.85 -24.53 -49.56
N ILE A 163 -0.40 -25.28 -50.56
CA ILE A 163 0.13 -26.65 -50.39
C ILE A 163 1.44 -26.66 -49.57
N SER A 164 1.56 -27.64 -48.67
CA SER A 164 2.79 -27.94 -47.94
C SER A 164 3.66 -28.95 -48.71
N PRO A 165 4.99 -28.76 -48.83
CA PRO A 165 5.86 -29.72 -49.49
C PRO A 165 6.15 -30.97 -48.62
N PRO A 166 6.52 -32.12 -49.22
CA PRO A 166 6.72 -33.37 -48.50
C PRO A 166 8.10 -33.48 -47.82
N LYS A 167 8.27 -34.50 -46.98
CA LYS A 167 9.59 -35.05 -46.66
C LYS A 167 9.99 -36.05 -47.74
N GLU A 168 11.12 -35.83 -48.40
CA GLU A 168 11.87 -36.90 -49.07
C GLU A 168 13.17 -37.19 -48.32
N GLU A 169 13.54 -38.47 -48.27
CA GLU A 169 14.71 -38.97 -47.55
C GLU A 169 15.78 -39.40 -48.56
N ILE A 170 16.79 -38.54 -48.78
CA ILE A 170 17.90 -38.83 -49.70
C ILE A 170 19.12 -39.30 -48.89
N LYS A 171 19.54 -40.54 -49.14
CA LYS A 171 20.72 -41.17 -48.52
C LYS A 171 22.04 -40.58 -49.04
N PRO A 172 23.14 -40.66 -48.25
CA PRO A 172 24.46 -40.24 -48.72
C PRO A 172 24.97 -41.10 -49.89
N PRO A 173 25.83 -40.55 -50.77
CA PRO A 173 26.39 -41.28 -51.91
C PRO A 173 27.47 -42.30 -51.48
N PRO A 174 27.67 -43.38 -52.25
CA PRO A 174 28.72 -44.37 -52.02
C PRO A 174 30.11 -43.87 -52.49
N PRO A 175 31.21 -44.48 -52.02
CA PRO A 175 32.57 -44.18 -52.49
C PRO A 175 32.84 -44.75 -53.90
N PRO A 176 33.80 -44.18 -54.65
CA PRO A 176 34.17 -44.68 -55.98
C PRO A 176 35.01 -45.96 -55.91
N THR A 177 34.68 -46.94 -56.75
CA THR A 177 35.51 -48.13 -57.02
C THR A 177 36.30 -47.99 -58.34
N PRO A 178 37.39 -48.76 -58.55
CA PRO A 178 38.29 -48.55 -59.69
C PRO A 178 37.68 -48.95 -61.04
N ILE A 179 38.10 -48.27 -62.11
CA ILE A 179 37.78 -48.66 -63.49
C ILE A 179 38.80 -49.70 -63.97
N GLU A 180 38.33 -50.93 -64.13
CA GLU A 180 39.11 -52.03 -64.73
C GLU A 180 39.28 -51.78 -66.24
N SER A 181 40.53 -51.70 -66.71
CA SER A 181 40.84 -51.35 -68.11
C SER A 181 40.99 -52.59 -69.00
N THR A 182 40.29 -52.60 -70.13
CA THR A 182 40.21 -53.74 -71.05
C THR A 182 41.50 -53.96 -71.85
N ASN A 183 42.03 -55.19 -71.78
CA ASN A 183 43.16 -55.64 -72.59
C ASN A 183 42.72 -56.03 -74.01
N ILE A 184 43.18 -55.33 -75.05
CA ILE A 184 43.28 -55.84 -76.43
C ILE A 184 44.65 -55.44 -77.01
N PRO A 185 45.50 -56.38 -77.48
CA PRO A 185 46.88 -56.07 -77.87
C PRO A 185 47.10 -55.96 -79.39
N ARG A 186 48.00 -55.06 -79.84
CA ARG A 186 48.96 -55.40 -80.92
C ARG A 186 50.18 -54.47 -81.00
N LYS A 187 51.27 -55.07 -81.49
CA LYS A 187 52.61 -54.51 -81.71
C LYS A 187 52.61 -53.33 -82.70
N SER A 188 53.49 -52.34 -82.51
CA SER A 188 54.76 -52.22 -83.26
C SER A 188 55.52 -50.94 -82.87
N ASN A 189 56.86 -50.96 -82.96
CA ASN A 189 57.68 -49.76 -82.85
C ASN A 189 57.54 -48.89 -84.10
N ASN A 190 57.58 -47.57 -83.92
CA ASN A 190 58.10 -46.59 -84.88
C ASN A 190 58.33 -45.24 -84.17
N PRO A 191 59.57 -44.74 -84.06
CA PRO A 191 59.83 -43.37 -83.61
C PRO A 191 59.64 -42.40 -84.78
N ILE A 192 58.66 -41.50 -84.68
CA ILE A 192 58.51 -40.36 -85.60
C ILE A 192 59.20 -39.16 -84.96
N LEU A 193 60.07 -38.48 -85.72
CA LEU A 193 60.67 -37.21 -85.27
C LEU A 193 59.61 -36.11 -85.34
N GLU A 194 59.21 -35.57 -84.19
CA GLU A 194 58.54 -34.26 -84.14
C GLU A 194 59.58 -33.13 -84.31
N SER A 195 59.18 -32.03 -84.95
CA SER A 195 59.99 -30.82 -84.99
C SER A 195 59.91 -30.05 -83.66
N SER A 196 61.01 -29.40 -83.29
CA SER A 196 61.13 -28.64 -82.02
C SER A 196 60.04 -27.56 -81.87
N ASP A 197 59.64 -26.93 -82.98
CA ASP A 197 58.62 -25.88 -82.98
C ASP A 197 57.23 -26.41 -82.60
N SER A 198 56.85 -27.59 -83.11
CA SER A 198 55.56 -28.21 -82.76
C SER A 198 55.48 -28.54 -81.27
N GLN A 199 56.59 -28.99 -80.66
CA GLN A 199 56.66 -29.24 -79.23
C GLN A 199 56.55 -27.94 -78.40
N GLN A 200 57.18 -26.84 -78.84
CA GLN A 200 56.99 -25.54 -78.17
C GLN A 200 55.55 -25.00 -78.28
N VAL A 201 54.88 -25.16 -79.43
CA VAL A 201 53.46 -24.80 -79.58
C VAL A 201 52.60 -25.62 -78.61
N ILE A 202 52.82 -26.93 -78.50
CA ILE A 202 52.10 -27.79 -77.54
C ILE A 202 52.34 -27.36 -76.08
N ILE A 203 53.56 -26.96 -75.72
CA ILE A 203 53.89 -26.45 -74.38
C ILE A 203 53.17 -25.13 -74.09
N SER A 204 53.22 -24.17 -75.02
CA SER A 204 52.54 -22.87 -74.84
C SER A 204 51.00 -23.01 -74.71
N LEU A 205 50.39 -23.94 -75.46
CA LEU A 205 48.97 -24.25 -75.33
C LEU A 205 48.65 -24.92 -73.99
N LYS A 206 49.48 -25.86 -73.51
CA LYS A 206 49.32 -26.49 -72.18
C LYS A 206 49.38 -25.47 -71.05
N ASN A 207 50.35 -24.55 -71.08
CA ASN A 207 50.44 -23.47 -70.08
C ASN A 207 49.18 -22.60 -70.11
N LYS A 208 48.69 -22.24 -71.30
CA LYS A 208 47.49 -21.41 -71.43
C LYS A 208 46.20 -22.11 -71.00
N ILE A 209 46.11 -23.43 -71.17
CA ILE A 209 45.03 -24.26 -70.61
C ILE A 209 45.12 -24.24 -69.07
N ASN A 210 46.30 -24.43 -68.48
CA ASN A 210 46.49 -24.36 -67.02
C ASN A 210 46.10 -22.99 -66.45
N ASP A 211 46.53 -21.89 -67.08
CA ASP A 211 46.14 -20.52 -66.69
C ASP A 211 44.61 -20.34 -66.71
N GLN A 212 43.93 -20.90 -67.72
CA GLN A 212 42.48 -20.86 -67.85
C GLN A 212 41.78 -21.74 -66.81
N GLU A 213 42.32 -22.92 -66.49
CA GLU A 213 41.82 -23.77 -65.41
C GLU A 213 41.99 -23.11 -64.03
N GLU A 214 43.11 -22.43 -63.76
CA GLU A 214 43.31 -21.66 -62.52
C GLU A 214 42.34 -20.47 -62.41
N GLN A 215 42.07 -19.76 -63.52
CA GLN A 215 41.02 -18.73 -63.55
C GLN A 215 39.63 -19.32 -63.28
N ILE A 216 39.30 -20.47 -63.88
CA ILE A 216 38.02 -21.16 -63.66
C ILE A 216 37.89 -21.61 -62.20
N GLN A 217 38.93 -22.21 -61.61
CA GLN A 217 38.96 -22.60 -60.19
C GLN A 217 38.80 -21.38 -59.27
N THR A 218 39.45 -20.26 -59.59
CA THR A 218 39.33 -19.00 -58.84
C THR A 218 37.91 -18.43 -58.91
N LEU A 219 37.27 -18.46 -60.09
CA LEU A 219 35.88 -18.03 -60.26
C LEU A 219 34.88 -18.97 -59.57
N ILE A 220 35.12 -20.28 -59.58
CA ILE A 220 34.32 -21.27 -58.84
C ILE A 220 34.45 -21.04 -57.34
N LYS A 221 35.67 -20.83 -56.82
CA LYS A 221 35.89 -20.47 -55.41
C LYS A 221 35.15 -19.19 -55.06
N LYS A 222 35.32 -18.11 -55.83
CA LYS A 222 34.61 -16.84 -55.59
C LYS A 222 33.09 -17.02 -55.55
N ARG A 223 32.50 -17.78 -56.50
CA ARG A 223 31.05 -18.08 -56.48
C ARG A 223 30.62 -18.89 -55.25
N ARG A 224 31.46 -19.79 -54.72
CA ARG A 224 31.21 -20.51 -53.46
C ARG A 224 31.22 -19.54 -52.28
N ASP A 225 32.26 -18.73 -52.17
CA ASP A 225 32.45 -17.76 -51.08
C ASP A 225 31.33 -16.69 -51.08
N ASP A 226 30.88 -16.24 -52.26
CA ASP A 226 29.77 -15.29 -52.40
C ASP A 226 28.39 -15.92 -52.11
N LEU A 227 28.18 -17.20 -52.43
CA LEU A 227 26.99 -17.96 -52.03
C LEU A 227 26.92 -18.19 -50.51
N GLU A 228 28.05 -18.37 -49.85
CA GLU A 228 28.13 -18.53 -48.39
C GLU A 228 27.78 -17.22 -47.68
N LYS A 229 28.32 -16.08 -48.15
CA LYS A 229 27.94 -14.73 -47.68
C LYS A 229 26.45 -14.45 -47.85
N LEU A 230 25.84 -14.91 -48.95
CA LEU A 230 24.40 -14.73 -49.17
C LEU A 230 23.56 -15.47 -48.12
N LYS A 231 23.94 -16.69 -47.74
CA LYS A 231 23.28 -17.45 -46.66
C LYS A 231 23.47 -16.79 -45.29
N GLU A 232 24.65 -16.24 -45.01
CA GLU A 232 24.92 -15.47 -43.79
C GLU A 232 24.06 -14.20 -43.73
N PHE A 233 23.88 -13.53 -44.86
CA PHE A 233 22.98 -12.37 -45.00
C PHE A 233 21.50 -12.75 -44.80
N GLU A 234 21.03 -13.85 -45.38
CA GLU A 234 19.66 -14.35 -45.17
C GLU A 234 19.42 -14.73 -43.69
N ARG A 235 20.41 -15.37 -43.05
CA ARG A 235 20.36 -15.74 -41.63
C ARG A 235 20.30 -14.53 -40.71
N THR A 236 21.16 -13.54 -40.94
CA THR A 236 21.20 -12.31 -40.13
C THR A 236 19.98 -11.42 -40.38
N LYS A 237 19.43 -11.40 -41.60
CA LYS A 237 18.13 -10.77 -41.90
C LYS A 237 16.98 -11.40 -41.11
N LEU A 238 16.89 -12.73 -41.06
CA LEU A 238 15.86 -13.43 -40.28
C LEU A 238 15.95 -13.11 -38.78
N GLN A 239 17.18 -13.00 -38.23
CA GLN A 239 17.39 -12.57 -36.85
C GLN A 239 16.96 -11.12 -36.62
N LEU A 240 17.19 -10.21 -37.59
CA LEU A 240 16.76 -8.83 -37.52
C LEU A 240 15.22 -8.71 -37.48
N ASP A 241 14.51 -9.46 -38.34
CA ASP A 241 13.03 -9.44 -38.38
C ASP A 241 12.43 -10.00 -37.07
N GLN A 242 13.05 -11.03 -36.47
CA GLN A 242 12.69 -11.53 -35.15
C GLN A 242 12.89 -10.47 -34.06
N LEU A 243 14.05 -9.80 -34.03
CA LEU A 243 14.35 -8.74 -33.05
C LEU A 243 13.44 -7.52 -33.22
N GLN A 244 13.06 -7.15 -34.45
CA GLN A 244 12.07 -6.10 -34.70
C GLN A 244 10.67 -6.48 -34.18
N THR A 245 10.29 -7.75 -34.30
CA THR A 245 9.02 -8.28 -33.79
C THR A 245 8.99 -8.23 -32.25
N TYR A 246 10.00 -8.81 -31.59
CA TYR A 246 10.13 -8.73 -30.12
C TYR A 246 10.20 -7.29 -29.60
N LYS A 247 10.86 -6.37 -30.33
CA LYS A 247 10.87 -4.94 -29.99
C LYS A 247 9.45 -4.37 -29.99
N ARG A 248 8.64 -4.66 -31.02
CA ARG A 248 7.25 -4.18 -31.12
C ARG A 248 6.38 -4.72 -29.99
N GLU A 249 6.40 -6.02 -29.76
CA GLU A 249 5.69 -6.69 -28.64
C GLU A 249 6.07 -6.08 -27.28
N THR A 250 7.35 -5.81 -27.08
CA THR A 250 7.85 -5.18 -25.83
C THR A 250 7.36 -3.74 -25.70
N GLN A 251 7.37 -2.95 -26.79
CA GLN A 251 6.87 -1.57 -26.78
C GLN A 251 5.35 -1.51 -26.55
N GLU A 252 4.58 -2.44 -27.12
CA GLU A 252 3.14 -2.58 -26.89
C GLU A 252 2.85 -2.97 -25.43
N ARG A 253 3.60 -3.93 -24.87
CA ARG A 253 3.46 -4.33 -23.46
C ARG A 253 3.84 -3.22 -22.47
N ILE A 254 4.84 -2.40 -22.79
CA ILE A 254 5.18 -1.20 -22.01
C ILE A 254 4.02 -0.20 -22.05
N LYS A 255 3.41 0.04 -23.24
CA LYS A 255 2.25 0.93 -23.38
C LYS A 255 1.03 0.43 -22.61
N GLU A 256 0.74 -0.88 -22.66
CA GLU A 256 -0.31 -1.49 -21.84
C GLU A 256 -0.08 -1.29 -20.34
N LEU A 257 1.15 -1.53 -19.86
CA LEU A 257 1.48 -1.36 -18.44
C LEU A 257 1.36 0.09 -18.00
N ASN A 258 1.80 1.05 -18.83
CA ASN A 258 1.63 2.48 -18.55
C ASN A 258 0.15 2.88 -18.47
N ASN A 259 -0.68 2.40 -19.40
CA ASN A 259 -2.12 2.67 -19.36
C ASN A 259 -2.79 2.06 -18.12
N LYS A 260 -2.42 0.83 -17.74
CA LYS A 260 -2.92 0.16 -16.52
C LYS A 260 -2.47 0.90 -15.25
N PHE A 261 -1.23 1.38 -15.20
CA PHE A 261 -0.72 2.20 -14.10
C PHE A 261 -1.54 3.50 -13.94
N GLN A 262 -1.75 4.25 -15.04
CA GLN A 262 -2.54 5.48 -15.02
C GLN A 262 -4.01 5.24 -14.62
N GLN A 263 -4.59 4.10 -15.03
CA GLN A 263 -5.94 3.72 -14.61
C GLN A 263 -6.01 3.42 -13.10
N GLN A 264 -5.04 2.70 -12.55
CA GLN A 264 -4.96 2.41 -11.12
C GLN A 264 -4.65 3.68 -10.29
N GLU A 265 -3.84 4.59 -10.81
CA GLU A 265 -3.57 5.89 -10.20
C GLU A 265 -4.85 6.76 -10.12
N HIS A 266 -5.65 6.77 -11.20
CA HIS A 266 -6.97 7.43 -11.19
C HIS A 266 -7.94 6.78 -10.20
N GLU A 267 -8.05 5.44 -10.19
CA GLU A 267 -8.93 4.71 -9.27
C GLU A 267 -8.54 4.93 -7.80
N LEU A 268 -7.25 4.90 -7.47
CA LEU A 268 -6.73 5.23 -6.15
C LEU A 268 -7.02 6.68 -5.76
N LYS A 269 -6.89 7.62 -6.69
CA LYS A 269 -7.25 9.03 -6.44
C LYS A 269 -8.75 9.17 -6.18
N GLU A 270 -9.61 8.63 -7.05
CA GLU A 270 -11.07 8.72 -6.90
C GLU A 270 -11.55 8.06 -5.59
N THR A 271 -10.93 6.95 -5.18
CA THR A 271 -11.16 6.33 -3.87
C THR A 271 -10.69 7.23 -2.72
N ARG A 272 -9.53 7.87 -2.84
CA ARG A 272 -9.01 8.79 -1.83
C ARG A 272 -9.89 10.03 -1.68
N ASP A 273 -10.34 10.62 -2.79
CA ASP A 273 -11.18 11.81 -2.82
C ASP A 273 -12.55 11.53 -2.16
N LYS A 274 -13.09 10.31 -2.34
CA LYS A 274 -14.29 9.81 -1.60
C LYS A 274 -14.01 9.65 -0.10
N PHE A 275 -12.85 9.11 0.29
CA PHE A 275 -12.49 8.99 1.71
C PHE A 275 -12.28 10.34 2.39
N THR A 276 -11.80 11.37 1.69
CA THR A 276 -11.78 12.74 2.23
C THR A 276 -13.19 13.30 2.38
N ALA A 277 -14.04 13.19 1.35
CA ALA A 277 -15.42 13.67 1.45
C ALA A 277 -16.20 13.02 2.62
N TYR A 278 -16.04 11.71 2.84
CA TYR A 278 -16.62 11.04 4.01
C TYR A 278 -15.99 11.48 5.34
N ARG A 279 -14.68 11.77 5.40
CA ARG A 279 -14.06 12.34 6.61
C ARG A 279 -14.66 13.71 6.93
N ASP A 280 -14.83 14.55 5.92
CA ASP A 280 -15.31 15.92 6.09
C ASP A 280 -16.79 15.91 6.52
N GLU A 281 -17.62 15.03 5.93
CA GLU A 281 -18.99 14.75 6.40
C GLU A 281 -19.03 14.25 7.85
N MET A 282 -18.09 13.38 8.26
CA MET A 282 -18.01 12.92 9.65
C MET A 282 -17.62 14.05 10.61
N ALA A 283 -16.70 14.95 10.25
CA ALA A 283 -16.37 16.13 11.05
C ALA A 283 -17.58 17.07 11.20
N ASP A 284 -18.35 17.28 10.14
CA ASP A 284 -19.63 18.02 10.19
C ASP A 284 -20.69 17.32 11.07
N THR A 285 -20.64 15.98 11.22
CA THR A 285 -21.50 15.28 12.20
C THR A 285 -20.98 15.36 13.63
N GLU A 286 -19.66 15.40 13.82
CA GLU A 286 -19.00 15.50 15.14
C GLU A 286 -19.33 16.87 15.77
N VAL A 287 -19.10 17.97 15.06
CA VAL A 287 -19.46 19.34 15.50
C VAL A 287 -20.98 19.48 15.75
N ARG A 288 -21.81 18.78 14.97
CA ARG A 288 -23.27 18.77 15.19
C ARG A 288 -23.66 18.01 16.46
N ILE A 289 -22.94 16.95 16.81
CA ILE A 289 -23.14 16.22 18.07
C ILE A 289 -22.70 17.10 19.25
N GLU A 290 -21.53 17.75 19.17
CA GLU A 290 -21.07 18.69 20.21
C GLU A 290 -22.09 19.80 20.49
N SER A 291 -22.64 20.42 19.44
CA SER A 291 -23.70 21.43 19.58
C SER A 291 -24.97 20.90 20.25
N LEU A 292 -25.41 19.69 19.88
CA LEU A 292 -26.62 19.07 20.44
C LEU A 292 -26.41 18.58 21.88
N THR A 293 -25.19 18.19 22.25
CA THR A 293 -24.80 17.89 23.63
C THR A 293 -24.84 19.14 24.49
N LEU A 294 -24.31 20.28 24.01
CA LEU A 294 -24.40 21.56 24.73
C LEU A 294 -25.86 22.03 24.92
N ASP A 295 -26.69 21.91 23.88
CA ASP A 295 -28.13 22.22 23.97
C ASP A 295 -28.87 21.31 24.98
N LEU A 296 -28.45 20.05 25.11
CA LEU A 296 -28.97 19.11 26.11
C LEU A 296 -28.53 19.50 27.53
N GLU A 297 -27.24 19.75 27.76
CA GLU A 297 -26.70 20.16 29.05
C GLU A 297 -27.38 21.44 29.58
N MET A 298 -27.56 22.45 28.72
CA MET A 298 -28.31 23.68 29.07
C MET A 298 -29.80 23.41 29.38
N ALA A 299 -30.41 22.41 28.74
CA ALA A 299 -31.80 22.02 29.02
C ALA A 299 -31.93 21.24 30.34
N GLU A 300 -30.94 20.41 30.68
CA GLU A 300 -30.88 19.64 31.91
C GLU A 300 -30.61 20.53 33.14
N GLU A 301 -29.64 21.46 33.08
CA GLU A 301 -29.39 22.47 34.13
C GLU A 301 -30.66 23.30 34.42
N LYS A 302 -31.37 23.70 33.36
CA LYS A 302 -32.63 24.45 33.49
C LYS A 302 -33.76 23.62 34.08
N LEU A 303 -33.82 22.31 33.78
CA LEU A 303 -34.78 21.39 34.37
C LEU A 303 -34.49 21.15 35.85
N GLU A 304 -33.22 21.00 36.23
CA GLU A 304 -32.81 20.88 37.63
C GLU A 304 -33.16 22.17 38.40
N THR A 305 -32.83 23.34 37.85
CA THR A 305 -33.17 24.65 38.44
C THR A 305 -34.67 24.79 38.69
N LEU A 306 -35.50 24.51 37.66
CA LEU A 306 -36.96 24.57 37.81
C LEU A 306 -37.50 23.50 38.78
N THR A 307 -36.83 22.36 38.91
CA THR A 307 -37.20 21.31 39.87
C THR A 307 -36.90 21.76 41.30
N LEU A 308 -35.74 22.39 41.54
CA LEU A 308 -35.34 22.97 42.82
C LEU A 308 -36.26 24.13 43.23
N GLU A 309 -36.63 25.01 42.30
CA GLU A 309 -37.66 26.03 42.55
C GLU A 309 -39.00 25.39 42.96
N ASN A 310 -39.41 24.31 42.29
CA ASN A 310 -40.65 23.59 42.62
C ASN A 310 -40.59 22.88 43.98
N THR A 311 -39.46 22.33 44.42
CA THR A 311 -39.32 21.79 45.78
C THR A 311 -39.34 22.89 46.82
N THR A 312 -38.59 23.98 46.63
CA THR A 312 -38.60 25.14 47.53
C THR A 312 -39.98 25.80 47.65
N LEU A 313 -40.78 25.81 46.59
CA LEU A 313 -42.17 26.31 46.64
C LEU A 313 -43.12 25.35 47.36
N LYS A 314 -42.90 24.02 47.27
CA LYS A 314 -43.67 23.03 48.04
C LYS A 314 -43.35 23.10 49.53
N GLU A 315 -42.07 23.16 49.89
CA GLU A 315 -41.62 23.31 51.29
C GLU A 315 -42.25 24.55 51.95
N LYS A 316 -42.25 25.70 51.25
CA LYS A 316 -42.90 26.94 51.73
C LYS A 316 -44.43 26.83 51.79
N PHE A 317 -45.05 26.07 50.89
CA PHE A 317 -46.49 25.81 50.95
C PHE A 317 -46.84 24.93 52.16
N GLU A 318 -46.05 23.90 52.45
CA GLU A 318 -46.19 23.04 53.62
C GLU A 318 -45.92 23.82 54.93
N GLU A 319 -44.91 24.68 54.97
CA GLU A 319 -44.61 25.61 56.08
C GLU A 319 -45.81 26.54 56.37
N VAL A 320 -46.31 27.25 55.36
CA VAL A 320 -47.46 28.17 55.51
C VAL A 320 -48.76 27.41 55.87
N GLN A 321 -48.95 26.18 55.36
CA GLN A 321 -50.08 25.34 55.74
C GLN A 321 -50.00 24.92 57.23
N LEU A 322 -48.81 24.55 57.71
CA LEU A 322 -48.57 24.23 59.12
C LEU A 322 -48.76 25.47 60.03
N GLU A 323 -48.22 26.64 59.65
CA GLU A 323 -48.46 27.89 60.40
C GLU A 323 -49.96 28.22 60.48
N LEU A 324 -50.69 28.08 59.36
CA LEU A 324 -52.12 28.34 59.30
C LEU A 324 -52.92 27.40 60.22
N ASP A 325 -52.55 26.12 60.30
CA ASP A 325 -53.22 25.14 61.16
C ASP A 325 -52.85 25.31 62.65
N VAL A 326 -51.62 25.73 62.96
CA VAL A 326 -51.24 26.19 64.31
C VAL A 326 -52.05 27.41 64.74
N ILE A 327 -52.14 28.45 63.89
CA ILE A 327 -52.89 29.68 64.18
C ILE A 327 -54.38 29.40 64.41
N LYS A 328 -54.99 28.48 63.64
CA LYS A 328 -56.37 28.01 63.93
C LYS A 328 -56.48 27.40 65.32
N GLY A 329 -55.54 26.54 65.71
CA GLY A 329 -55.48 25.93 67.05
C GLY A 329 -55.30 26.96 68.16
N GLU A 330 -54.43 27.95 67.99
CA GLU A 330 -54.23 29.04 68.96
C GLU A 330 -55.49 29.90 69.11
N ILE A 331 -56.19 30.23 68.02
CA ILE A 331 -57.45 30.99 68.07
C ILE A 331 -58.55 30.18 68.77
N GLN A 332 -58.59 28.86 68.56
CA GLN A 332 -59.53 27.93 69.21
C GLN A 332 -59.33 27.85 70.74
N LEU A 333 -58.09 28.05 71.23
CA LEU A 333 -57.73 27.94 72.64
C LEU A 333 -57.70 29.29 73.39
N ASN A 334 -57.04 30.30 72.82
CA ASN A 334 -56.71 31.57 73.49
C ASN A 334 -57.59 32.75 73.06
N GLY A 335 -58.39 32.57 72.01
CA GLY A 335 -59.23 33.62 71.42
C GLY A 335 -58.47 34.62 70.54
N PRO A 336 -59.17 35.30 69.61
CA PRO A 336 -58.53 36.04 68.51
C PRO A 336 -57.64 37.21 68.95
N ASN A 337 -57.96 37.89 70.06
CA ASN A 337 -57.26 39.12 70.47
C ASN A 337 -55.83 38.87 70.99
N GLN A 338 -55.52 37.70 71.56
CA GLN A 338 -54.13 37.40 71.96
C GLN A 338 -53.29 37.01 70.73
N VAL A 339 -53.85 36.18 69.85
CA VAL A 339 -53.15 35.70 68.64
C VAL A 339 -52.84 36.85 67.68
N ALA A 340 -53.74 37.83 67.53
CA ALA A 340 -53.51 39.02 66.71
C ALA A 340 -52.25 39.82 67.12
N ASN A 341 -51.99 39.95 68.43
CA ASN A 341 -50.79 40.64 68.93
C ASN A 341 -49.50 39.83 68.66
N GLY A 342 -49.56 38.50 68.78
CA GLY A 342 -48.44 37.62 68.45
C GLY A 342 -48.09 37.64 66.95
N ILE A 343 -49.10 37.68 66.09
CA ILE A 343 -48.93 37.84 64.64
C ILE A 343 -48.28 39.19 64.31
N GLN A 344 -48.70 40.28 64.96
CA GLN A 344 -48.10 41.60 64.73
C GLN A 344 -46.60 41.64 65.09
N GLN A 345 -46.20 41.03 66.22
CA GLN A 345 -44.79 40.91 66.58
C GLN A 345 -44.00 40.12 65.53
N LYS A 346 -44.48 38.93 65.12
CA LYS A 346 -43.84 38.12 64.06
C LYS A 346 -43.64 38.91 62.77
N ILE A 347 -44.62 39.73 62.36
CA ILE A 347 -44.53 40.58 61.16
C ILE A 347 -43.40 41.60 61.28
N ASP A 348 -43.21 42.21 62.44
CA ASP A 348 -42.16 43.23 62.65
C ASP A 348 -40.76 42.62 62.84
N ASP A 349 -40.68 41.41 63.41
CA ASP A 349 -39.44 40.62 63.45
C ASP A 349 -39.03 40.18 62.02
N GLU A 350 -39.97 39.66 61.23
CA GLU A 350 -39.72 39.21 59.85
C GLU A 350 -39.34 40.37 58.91
N ARG A 351 -39.93 41.56 59.10
CA ARG A 351 -39.52 42.81 58.42
C ARG A 351 -38.06 43.16 58.73
N THR A 352 -37.64 43.04 59.99
CA THR A 352 -36.26 43.27 60.42
C THR A 352 -35.30 42.30 59.71
N ILE A 353 -35.59 40.99 59.76
CA ILE A 353 -34.78 39.94 59.12
C ILE A 353 -34.66 40.17 57.61
N LYS A 354 -35.76 40.52 56.93
CA LYS A 354 -35.75 40.83 55.49
C LYS A 354 -34.87 42.04 55.15
N MET A 355 -34.82 43.04 56.02
CA MET A 355 -33.94 44.21 55.83
C MET A 355 -32.46 43.86 56.07
N GLU A 356 -32.13 43.03 57.06
CA GLU A 356 -30.77 42.52 57.26
C GLU A 356 -30.28 41.71 56.05
N GLN A 357 -31.11 40.80 55.53
CA GLN A 357 -30.78 40.03 54.32
C GLN A 357 -30.55 40.92 53.09
N ALA A 358 -31.30 42.01 52.94
CA ALA A 358 -31.09 42.98 51.87
C ALA A 358 -29.76 43.74 52.01
N LEU A 359 -29.39 44.12 53.23
CA LEU A 359 -28.10 44.77 53.53
C LEU A 359 -26.90 43.83 53.27
N ILE A 360 -27.02 42.55 53.60
CA ILE A 360 -26.00 41.53 53.29
C ILE A 360 -25.82 41.41 51.77
N LYS A 361 -26.90 41.19 51.01
CA LYS A 361 -26.84 41.10 49.54
C LYS A 361 -26.24 42.36 48.90
N LEU A 362 -26.55 43.55 49.42
CA LEU A 362 -25.99 44.81 48.93
C LEU A 362 -24.48 44.91 49.22
N ARG A 363 -24.02 44.47 50.39
CA ARG A 363 -22.60 44.39 50.75
C ARG A 363 -21.85 43.44 49.81
N ASP A 364 -22.39 42.25 49.57
CA ASP A 364 -21.73 41.22 48.76
C ASP A 364 -21.65 41.64 47.29
N LEU A 365 -22.71 42.23 46.74
CA LEU A 365 -22.69 42.86 45.40
C LEU A 365 -21.65 44.00 45.31
N SER A 366 -21.47 44.78 46.38
CA SER A 366 -20.45 45.83 46.44
C SER A 366 -19.03 45.26 46.44
N LEU A 367 -18.79 44.17 47.18
CA LEU A 367 -17.50 43.47 47.21
C LEU A 367 -17.15 42.84 45.86
N THR A 368 -18.12 42.18 45.20
CA THR A 368 -17.92 41.62 43.85
C THR A 368 -17.60 42.71 42.83
N LYS A 369 -18.33 43.84 42.85
CA LYS A 369 -18.04 44.98 41.96
C LYS A 369 -16.71 45.65 42.26
N GLN A 370 -16.26 45.68 43.52
CA GLN A 370 -14.93 46.16 43.86
C GLN A 370 -13.84 45.26 43.26
N ALA A 371 -13.95 43.92 43.42
CA ALA A 371 -13.02 42.96 42.84
C ALA A 371 -13.00 42.98 41.30
N GLU A 372 -14.15 43.20 40.66
CA GLU A 372 -14.26 43.42 39.22
C GLU A 372 -13.51 44.69 38.78
N ASN A 373 -13.74 45.83 39.45
CA ASN A 373 -13.02 47.08 39.18
C ASN A 373 -11.50 46.95 39.39
N ASP A 374 -11.07 46.29 40.46
CA ASP A 374 -9.64 46.04 40.72
C ASP A 374 -9.00 45.08 39.71
N THR A 375 -9.80 44.26 39.02
CA THR A 375 -9.36 43.38 37.92
C THR A 375 -9.27 44.14 36.60
N LEU A 376 -10.32 44.89 36.24
CA LEU A 376 -10.35 45.76 35.06
C LEU A 376 -9.22 46.80 35.11
N LYS A 377 -8.95 47.38 36.28
CA LYS A 377 -7.85 48.33 36.48
C LYS A 377 -6.48 47.73 36.13
N LYS A 378 -6.19 46.51 36.58
CA LYS A 378 -4.95 45.78 36.23
C LYS A 378 -4.86 45.47 34.74
N GLN A 379 -5.99 45.18 34.08
CA GLN A 379 -6.03 44.99 32.63
C GLN A 379 -5.72 46.31 31.89
N CYS A 380 -6.28 47.44 32.32
CA CYS A 380 -5.95 48.76 31.78
C CYS A 380 -4.46 49.10 31.95
N GLU A 381 -3.91 48.93 33.16
CA GLU A 381 -2.47 49.14 33.45
C GLU A 381 -1.56 48.26 32.55
N THR A 382 -1.98 47.01 32.30
CA THR A 382 -1.27 46.08 31.40
C THR A 382 -1.35 46.50 29.93
N LEU A 383 -2.54 46.94 29.47
CA LEU A 383 -2.74 47.41 28.10
C LEU A 383 -2.00 48.73 27.84
N GLU A 384 -1.99 49.67 28.79
CA GLU A 384 -1.17 50.88 28.72
C GLU A 384 0.31 50.57 28.55
N HIS A 385 0.84 49.59 29.31
CA HIS A 385 2.23 49.18 29.18
C HIS A 385 2.51 48.56 27.80
N LYS A 386 1.60 47.72 27.28
CA LYS A 386 1.72 47.15 25.93
C LYS A 386 1.66 48.22 24.83
N VAL A 387 0.79 49.23 24.97
CA VAL A 387 0.74 50.38 24.05
C VAL A 387 2.05 51.16 24.07
N LYS A 388 2.60 51.46 25.27
CA LYS A 388 3.89 52.17 25.41
C LYS A 388 5.05 51.43 24.73
N ILE A 389 5.07 50.09 24.77
CA ILE A 389 6.04 49.26 24.02
C ILE A 389 5.82 49.38 22.51
N LEU A 390 4.59 49.12 22.03
CA LEU A 390 4.27 49.13 20.59
C LEU A 390 4.48 50.50 19.94
N THR A 391 4.24 51.60 20.66
CA THR A 391 4.57 52.96 20.20
C THR A 391 6.07 53.10 19.96
N LYS A 392 6.91 52.68 20.91
CA LYS A 392 8.37 52.76 20.80
C LYS A 392 8.92 51.85 19.68
N GLU A 393 8.36 50.66 19.51
CA GLU A 393 8.71 49.75 18.40
C GLU A 393 8.36 50.36 17.03
N ASN A 394 7.21 51.03 16.93
CA ASN A 394 6.76 51.74 15.73
C ASN A 394 7.63 52.97 15.42
N GLU A 395 8.06 53.72 16.44
CA GLU A 395 9.04 54.81 16.32
C GLU A 395 10.40 54.31 15.83
N ASN A 396 10.93 53.22 16.41
CA ASN A 396 12.16 52.59 15.95
C ASN A 396 12.06 52.12 14.49
N ALA A 397 11.00 51.41 14.13
CA ALA A 397 10.80 50.90 12.77
C ALA A 397 10.67 52.02 11.73
N LYS A 398 10.06 53.15 12.09
CA LYS A 398 10.04 54.35 11.23
C LYS A 398 11.44 54.92 11.01
N ALA A 399 12.25 55.04 12.06
CA ALA A 399 13.63 55.53 11.95
C ALA A 399 14.51 54.60 11.10
N GLU A 400 14.33 53.28 11.22
CA GLU A 400 14.99 52.28 10.38
C GLU A 400 14.56 52.41 8.91
N ILE A 401 13.25 52.53 8.62
CA ILE A 401 12.73 52.76 7.27
C ILE A 401 13.30 54.05 6.67
N THR A 402 13.37 55.16 7.43
CA THR A 402 13.97 56.41 6.95
C THR A 402 15.47 56.25 6.67
N THR A 403 16.18 55.46 7.47
CA THR A 403 17.61 55.16 7.27
C THR A 403 17.81 54.32 6.00
N MET A 404 16.99 53.29 5.78
CA MET A 404 17.01 52.48 4.54
C MET A 404 16.64 53.32 3.31
N GLN A 405 15.66 54.22 3.42
CA GLN A 405 15.30 55.14 2.33
C GLN A 405 16.44 56.07 1.94
N ALA A 406 17.19 56.61 2.92
CA ALA A 406 18.40 57.38 2.65
C ALA A 406 19.48 56.52 1.96
N THR A 407 19.76 55.32 2.47
CA THR A 407 20.73 54.40 1.85
C THR A 407 20.34 54.01 0.42
N ILE A 408 19.04 53.84 0.13
CA ILE A 408 18.54 53.57 -1.24
C ILE A 408 18.72 54.79 -2.15
N ALA A 409 18.53 56.01 -1.64
CA ALA A 409 18.79 57.23 -2.39
C ALA A 409 20.27 57.36 -2.76
N ASP A 410 21.18 57.20 -1.79
CA ASP A 410 22.63 57.26 -1.99
C ASP A 410 23.10 56.22 -3.02
N LEU A 411 22.59 54.98 -2.94
CA LEU A 411 22.88 53.92 -3.91
C LEU A 411 22.29 54.17 -5.29
N THR A 412 21.13 54.84 -5.38
CA THR A 412 20.52 55.22 -6.66
C THR A 412 21.31 56.33 -7.34
N GLU A 413 21.84 57.29 -6.58
CA GLU A 413 22.74 58.32 -7.11
C GLU A 413 24.06 57.72 -7.63
N GLN A 414 24.65 56.76 -6.91
CA GLN A 414 25.86 56.04 -7.35
C GLN A 414 25.68 55.20 -8.63
N VAL A 415 24.45 54.82 -8.98
CA VAL A 415 24.12 54.07 -10.22
C VAL A 415 23.81 55.00 -11.40
N LEU A 416 23.71 56.31 -11.17
CA LEU A 416 23.42 57.34 -12.17
C LEU A 416 24.64 58.19 -12.57
N GLN A 417 25.84 57.85 -12.07
CA GLN A 417 27.13 58.49 -12.39
C GLN A 417 28.04 57.56 -13.22
#